data_AF-A0AAQ3LC54-F1
#
_entry.id   AF-A0AAQ3LC54-F1
#
_cell.length_a   1.000
_cell.length_b   1.000
_cell.length_c   1.000
_cell.angle_alpha   90.00
_cell.angle_beta   90.00
_cell.angle_gamma   90.00
#
_symmetry.space_group_name_H-M   'P 1'
#
loop_
_entity.id
_entity.type
_entity.pdbx_description
1 polymer ?
#
loop_
_entity_poly.entity_id
_entity_poly.type
_entity_poly.pdbx_seq_one_letter_code
_entity_poly.pdbx_strand_id
1 'polypeptide(L)'
;MRVVDEKQNDGAKVSFYKVIQETLSMIRNHDDLRYKRVYKEISLIEHTDLPGIGAYKRGRKVCSVDLENLPALDNEEYVRVVLACTLIHEATHGKICSFFIPYTRSDRARIEGICNRESNAFLSKLDIVWAKDMRSSTDENDLKVTSSFSYKLEKLKDVAKKIMKE
;
A
#
# COMPACT_ATOMS: atom_id res chain seq x y z
N MET A 1 -3.42 -9.43 14.22
CA MET A 1 -2.60 -8.28 13.77
C MET A 1 -2.82 -7.12 14.72
N ARG A 2 -1.76 -6.41 15.13
CA ARG A 2 -1.84 -5.20 15.98
C ARG A 2 -1.70 -3.94 15.13
N VAL A 3 -2.25 -2.82 15.59
CA VAL A 3 -2.11 -1.50 14.98
C VAL A 3 -1.63 -0.55 16.06
N VAL A 4 -0.53 0.16 15.80
CA VAL A 4 0.10 1.08 16.76
C VAL A 4 0.31 2.42 16.06
N ASP A 5 -0.11 3.50 16.72
CA ASP A 5 0.18 4.85 16.29
C ASP A 5 1.33 5.40 17.15
N GLU A 6 2.57 5.31 16.66
CA GLU A 6 3.74 5.82 17.40
C GLU A 6 3.80 7.35 17.36
N LYS A 7 3.07 7.98 16.42
CA LYS A 7 3.02 9.43 16.25
C LYS A 7 1.99 10.13 17.14
N GLN A 8 1.29 9.42 18.05
CA GLN A 8 0.23 9.92 18.96
C GLN A 8 -0.13 11.39 18.75
N ASN A 9 -0.95 11.68 17.73
CA ASN A 9 -1.34 13.05 17.44
C ASN A 9 -2.62 13.37 18.20
N ASP A 10 -2.49 14.01 19.36
CA ASP A 10 -3.60 14.47 20.22
C ASP A 10 -4.56 15.48 19.53
N GLY A 11 -4.27 15.87 18.28
CA GLY A 11 -5.10 16.75 17.45
C GLY A 11 -5.35 16.25 16.01
N ALA A 12 -5.05 15.00 15.66
CA ALA A 12 -5.30 14.49 14.31
C ALA A 12 -6.81 14.42 14.01
N LYS A 13 -7.23 15.01 12.87
CA LYS A 13 -8.63 14.98 12.38
C LYS A 13 -9.17 13.55 12.17
N VAL A 14 -8.29 12.57 11.96
CA VAL A 14 -8.66 11.18 11.69
C VAL A 14 -7.73 10.24 12.47
N SER A 15 -8.31 9.29 13.21
CA SER A 15 -7.56 8.29 13.96
C SER A 15 -6.88 7.30 13.00
N PHE A 16 -5.55 7.14 13.13
CA PHE A 16 -4.77 6.13 12.39
C PHE A 16 -5.40 4.74 12.49
N TYR A 17 -5.77 4.34 13.71
CA TYR A 17 -6.42 3.07 13.97
C TYR A 17 -7.70 2.90 13.14
N LYS A 18 -8.57 3.92 13.13
CA LYS A 18 -9.83 3.91 12.39
C LYS A 18 -9.59 3.72 10.88
N VAL A 19 -8.66 4.48 10.31
CA VAL A 19 -8.32 4.37 8.87
C VAL A 19 -7.81 2.97 8.53
N ILE A 20 -6.96 2.39 9.38
CA ILE A 20 -6.48 1.02 9.16
C ILE A 20 -7.61 -0.01 9.26
N GLN A 21 -8.53 0.11 10.22
CA GLN A 21 -9.67 -0.80 10.32
C GLN A 21 -10.58 -0.73 9.09
N GLU A 22 -10.87 0.48 8.60
CA GLU A 22 -11.67 0.69 7.39
C GLU A 22 -10.96 0.16 6.14
N THR A 23 -9.65 0.38 6.04
CA THR A 23 -8.81 -0.16 4.96
C THR A 23 -8.85 -1.70 4.96
N LEU A 24 -8.68 -2.33 6.11
CA LEU A 24 -8.71 -3.79 6.23
C LEU A 24 -10.10 -4.35 5.90
N SER A 25 -11.15 -3.65 6.30
CA SER A 25 -12.53 -3.99 5.94
C SER A 25 -12.76 -3.90 4.43
N MET A 26 -12.25 -2.85 3.78
CA MET A 26 -12.28 -2.71 2.32
C MET A 26 -11.57 -3.89 1.64
N ILE A 27 -10.35 -4.25 2.08
CA ILE A 27 -9.64 -5.41 1.50
C ILE A 27 -10.48 -6.68 1.68
N ARG A 28 -11.03 -6.92 2.87
CA ARG A 28 -11.84 -8.12 3.15
C ARG A 28 -13.09 -8.21 2.27
N ASN A 29 -13.78 -7.09 2.08
CA ASN A 29 -15.05 -7.05 1.36
C ASN A 29 -14.86 -7.26 -0.15
N HIS A 30 -13.73 -6.80 -0.71
CA HIS A 30 -13.46 -6.91 -2.15
C HIS A 30 -12.53 -8.07 -2.53
N ASP A 31 -11.65 -8.51 -1.62
CA ASP A 31 -10.68 -9.57 -1.88
C ASP A 31 -10.25 -10.33 -0.60
N ASP A 32 -11.11 -11.25 -0.16
CA ASP A 32 -10.85 -12.08 1.04
C ASP A 32 -9.55 -12.89 0.96
N LEU A 33 -9.11 -13.30 -0.25
CA LEU A 33 -7.84 -14.02 -0.42
C LEU A 33 -6.63 -13.13 -0.08
N ARG A 34 -6.62 -11.89 -0.57
CA ARG A 34 -5.56 -10.92 -0.26
C ARG A 34 -5.66 -10.44 1.18
N TYR A 35 -6.86 -10.27 1.73
CA TYR A 35 -7.06 -9.98 3.14
C TYR A 35 -6.44 -11.05 4.05
N LYS A 36 -6.69 -12.34 3.78
CA LYS A 36 -6.08 -13.45 4.52
C LYS A 36 -4.55 -13.43 4.44
N ARG A 37 -3.98 -13.05 3.30
CA ARG A 37 -2.52 -12.88 3.17
C ARG A 37 -2.01 -11.73 4.02
N VAL A 38 -2.66 -10.56 3.94
CA VAL A 38 -2.33 -9.39 4.79
C VAL A 38 -2.31 -9.79 6.25
N TYR A 39 -3.36 -10.46 6.73
CA TYR A 39 -3.46 -10.88 8.12
C TYR A 39 -2.39 -11.91 8.53
N LYS A 40 -1.98 -12.78 7.61
CA LYS A 40 -0.96 -13.82 7.87
C LYS A 40 0.47 -13.29 7.84
N GLU A 41 0.75 -12.34 6.94
CA GLU A 41 2.10 -11.86 6.67
C GLU A 41 2.43 -10.55 7.37
N ILE A 42 1.44 -9.84 7.93
CA ILE A 42 1.65 -8.64 8.73
C ILE A 42 1.13 -8.89 10.15
N SER A 43 2.03 -8.84 11.12
CA SER A 43 1.71 -9.03 12.54
C SER A 43 1.41 -7.70 13.24
N LEU A 44 2.03 -6.62 12.77
CA LEU A 44 1.93 -5.27 13.30
C LEU A 44 1.91 -4.26 12.15
N ILE A 45 0.97 -3.31 12.21
CA ILE A 45 0.97 -2.11 11.39
C ILE A 45 1.33 -0.94 12.32
N GLU A 46 2.35 -0.17 11.98
CA GLU A 46 2.80 0.98 12.78
C GLU A 46 2.79 2.27 11.94
N HIS A 47 2.37 3.38 12.55
CA HIS A 47 2.47 4.71 11.96
C HIS A 47 3.81 5.34 12.34
N THR A 48 4.68 5.64 11.37
CA THR A 48 6.02 6.18 11.62
C THR A 48 6.52 6.99 10.41
N ASP A 49 7.56 7.81 10.62
CA ASP A 49 8.19 8.56 9.54
C ASP A 49 8.97 7.64 8.59
N LEU A 50 8.70 7.76 7.29
CA LEU A 50 9.35 6.96 6.27
C LEU A 50 9.78 7.83 5.07
N PRO A 51 10.81 7.43 4.31
CA PRO A 51 11.15 8.06 3.03
C PRO A 51 10.12 7.75 1.91
N GLY A 52 9.01 7.07 2.23
CA GLY A 52 7.93 6.68 1.33
C GLY A 52 6.69 6.30 2.13
N ILE A 53 5.64 5.77 1.52
CA ILE A 53 4.38 5.46 2.24
C ILE A 53 4.50 4.22 3.12
N GLY A 54 5.22 3.19 2.67
CA GLY A 54 5.19 1.86 3.27
C GLY A 54 6.57 1.23 3.32
N ALA A 55 6.82 0.44 4.36
CA ALA A 55 8.01 -0.38 4.47
C ALA A 55 7.73 -1.66 5.28
N TYR A 56 8.25 -2.79 4.82
CA TYR A 56 8.13 -4.07 5.53
C TYR A 56 9.42 -4.50 6.22
N LYS A 57 9.35 -4.72 7.54
CA LYS A 57 10.44 -5.26 8.35
C LYS A 57 10.21 -6.76 8.58
N ARG A 58 10.92 -7.59 7.80
CA ARG A 58 10.76 -9.06 7.74
C ARG A 58 10.85 -9.73 9.11
N GLY A 59 11.85 -9.41 9.92
CA GLY A 59 12.15 -10.13 11.17
C GLY A 59 11.00 -10.14 12.18
N ARG A 60 10.08 -9.17 12.09
CA ARG A 60 8.93 -9.03 12.99
C ARG A 60 7.58 -8.97 12.26
N LYS A 61 7.56 -9.16 10.94
CA LYS A 61 6.36 -8.98 10.11
C LYS A 61 5.67 -7.63 10.34
N VAL A 62 6.45 -6.56 10.38
CA VAL A 62 5.95 -5.21 10.66
C VAL A 62 5.78 -4.48 9.35
N CYS A 63 4.60 -3.90 9.14
CA CYS A 63 4.33 -2.96 8.07
C CYS A 63 4.31 -1.55 8.66
N SER A 64 5.37 -0.79 8.43
CA SER A 64 5.43 0.62 8.76
C SER A 64 4.70 1.40 7.67
N VAL A 65 3.86 2.35 8.04
CA VAL A 65 3.18 3.26 7.12
C VAL A 65 3.36 4.69 7.57
N ASP A 66 3.42 5.61 6.62
CA ASP A 66 3.49 7.05 6.87
C ASP A 66 2.32 7.74 6.17
N LEU A 67 1.33 8.16 6.97
CA LEU A 67 0.16 8.84 6.41
C LEU A 67 0.51 10.24 5.93
N GLU A 68 1.47 10.92 6.55
CA GLU A 68 1.81 12.31 6.21
C GLU A 68 2.45 12.44 4.83
N ASN A 69 3.01 11.34 4.33
CA ASN A 69 3.55 11.23 2.97
C ASN A 69 2.49 10.84 1.91
N LEU A 70 1.23 10.60 2.30
CA LEU A 70 0.15 10.36 1.34
C LEU A 70 -0.31 11.68 0.71
N PRO A 71 -0.49 11.73 -0.63
CA PRO A 71 -1.16 12.87 -1.23
C PRO A 71 -2.67 12.82 -0.96
N ALA A 72 -3.34 13.97 -1.05
CA ALA A 72 -4.80 14.09 -0.91
C ALA A 72 -5.35 13.43 0.38
N LEU A 73 -4.74 13.77 1.52
CA LEU A 73 -5.15 13.28 2.84
C LEU A 73 -6.60 13.62 3.22
N ASP A 74 -7.18 14.61 2.56
CA ASP A 74 -8.57 15.03 2.69
C ASP A 74 -9.56 14.09 1.99
N ASN A 75 -9.11 13.29 1.00
CA ASN A 75 -9.93 12.27 0.36
C ASN A 75 -9.75 10.91 1.05
N GLU A 76 -10.66 10.59 1.97
CA GLU A 76 -10.60 9.35 2.74
C GLU A 76 -10.68 8.07 1.88
N GLU A 77 -11.43 8.08 0.77
CA GLU A 77 -11.50 6.93 -0.13
C GLU A 77 -10.14 6.70 -0.80
N TYR A 78 -9.53 7.76 -1.30
CA TYR A 78 -8.19 7.72 -1.88
C TYR A 78 -7.16 7.18 -0.88
N VAL A 79 -7.14 7.73 0.34
CA VAL A 79 -6.24 7.29 1.42
C VAL A 79 -6.41 5.80 1.69
N ARG A 80 -7.65 5.31 1.84
CA ARG A 80 -7.93 3.88 2.09
C ARG A 80 -7.48 2.99 0.93
N VAL A 81 -7.68 3.40 -0.32
CA VAL A 81 -7.26 2.62 -1.49
C VAL A 81 -5.73 2.54 -1.58
N VAL A 82 -5.02 3.65 -1.36
CA VAL A 82 -3.56 3.64 -1.37
C VAL A 82 -3.02 2.78 -0.23
N LEU A 83 -3.57 2.92 0.98
CA LEU A 83 -3.19 2.07 2.11
C LEU A 83 -3.49 0.60 1.84
N ALA A 84 -4.63 0.27 1.24
CA ALA A 84 -4.96 -1.11 0.89
C ALA A 84 -3.91 -1.70 -0.08
N CYS A 85 -3.53 -0.93 -1.10
CA CYS A 85 -2.48 -1.31 -2.03
C CYS A 85 -1.13 -1.52 -1.35
N THR A 86 -0.75 -0.63 -0.43
CA THR A 86 0.48 -0.74 0.38
C THR A 86 0.46 -1.99 1.25
N LEU A 87 -0.60 -2.23 2.00
CA LEU A 87 -0.70 -3.42 2.87
C LEU A 87 -0.62 -4.71 2.05
N ILE A 88 -1.26 -4.77 0.89
CA ILE A 88 -1.19 -5.93 -0.03
C ILE A 88 0.22 -6.10 -0.61
N HIS A 89 0.87 -4.99 -0.96
CA HIS A 89 2.23 -4.98 -1.47
C HIS A 89 3.19 -5.56 -0.42
N GLU A 90 3.17 -5.02 0.79
CA GLU A 90 4.04 -5.46 1.89
C GLU A 90 3.73 -6.89 2.35
N ALA A 91 2.46 -7.29 2.38
CA ALA A 91 2.09 -8.68 2.66
C ALA A 91 2.60 -9.65 1.58
N THR A 92 2.71 -9.19 0.33
CA THR A 92 3.30 -9.97 -0.76
C THR A 92 4.81 -10.09 -0.59
N HIS A 93 5.51 -9.03 -0.16
CA HIS A 93 6.90 -9.14 0.29
C HIS A 93 7.06 -10.17 1.41
N GLY A 94 6.21 -10.09 2.44
CA GLY A 94 6.20 -11.06 3.55
C GLY A 94 6.02 -12.49 3.06
N LYS A 95 5.09 -12.71 2.13
CA LYS A 95 4.83 -14.02 1.53
C LYS A 95 6.03 -14.56 0.75
N ILE A 96 6.66 -13.75 -0.09
CA ILE A 96 7.86 -14.15 -0.85
C ILE A 96 9.01 -14.48 0.11
N CYS A 97 9.22 -13.64 1.12
CA CYS A 97 10.21 -13.84 2.17
C CYS A 97 9.99 -15.13 2.97
N SER A 98 8.73 -15.58 3.12
CA SER A 98 8.38 -16.83 3.82
C SER A 98 8.84 -18.08 3.06
N PHE A 99 9.09 -17.96 1.75
CA PHE A 99 9.66 -19.01 0.92
C PHE A 99 11.20 -18.95 0.83
N PHE A 100 11.85 -18.24 1.75
CA PHE A 100 13.31 -18.06 1.79
C PHE A 100 13.92 -17.40 0.55
N ILE A 101 13.12 -16.70 -0.25
CA ILE A 101 13.62 -15.88 -1.37
C ILE A 101 14.10 -14.55 -0.77
N PRO A 102 15.42 -14.26 -0.77
CA PRO A 102 15.94 -13.02 -0.22
C PRO A 102 15.64 -11.84 -1.12
N TYR A 103 15.42 -10.67 -0.53
CA TYR A 103 15.32 -9.41 -1.26
C TYR A 103 16.74 -8.91 -1.58
N THR A 104 17.30 -9.36 -2.71
CA THR A 104 18.60 -8.92 -3.21
C THR A 104 18.43 -7.79 -4.23
N ARG A 105 19.51 -7.06 -4.52
CA ARG A 105 19.49 -6.03 -5.57
C ARG A 105 19.16 -6.61 -6.95
N SER A 106 19.60 -7.83 -7.25
CA SER A 106 19.33 -8.53 -8.51
C SER A 106 17.88 -8.98 -8.63
N ASP A 107 17.25 -9.40 -7.53
CA ASP A 107 15.86 -9.89 -7.54
C ASP A 107 14.83 -8.80 -7.30
N ARG A 108 15.26 -7.62 -6.82
CA ARG A 108 14.41 -6.47 -6.48
C ARG A 108 13.37 -6.20 -7.55
N ALA A 109 13.78 -5.95 -8.80
CA ALA A 109 12.83 -5.60 -9.88
C ALA A 109 11.75 -6.68 -10.10
N ARG A 110 12.12 -7.96 -9.97
CA ARG A 110 11.19 -9.09 -10.14
C ARG A 110 10.22 -9.18 -8.97
N ILE A 111 10.73 -9.04 -7.74
CA ILE A 111 9.92 -9.07 -6.52
C ILE A 111 8.94 -7.88 -6.52
N GLU A 112 9.42 -6.67 -6.76
CA GLU A 112 8.58 -5.47 -6.89
C GLU A 112 7.53 -5.65 -7.99
N GLY A 113 7.89 -6.25 -9.13
CA GLY A 113 6.94 -6.55 -10.20
C GLY A 113 5.81 -7.48 -9.74
N ILE A 114 6.11 -8.50 -8.92
CA ILE A 114 5.09 -9.38 -8.33
C ILE A 114 4.22 -8.60 -7.34
N CYS A 115 4.82 -7.86 -6.41
CA CYS A 115 4.09 -7.09 -5.40
C CYS A 115 3.14 -6.08 -6.06
N ASN A 116 3.59 -5.38 -7.09
CA ASN A 116 2.76 -4.45 -7.85
C ASN A 116 1.60 -5.13 -8.60
N ARG A 117 1.83 -6.30 -9.21
CA ARG A 117 0.74 -7.07 -9.84
C ARG A 117 -0.33 -7.47 -8.83
N GLU A 118 0.07 -7.83 -7.62
CA GLU A 118 -0.88 -8.18 -6.56
C GLU A 118 -1.72 -6.99 -6.10
N SER A 119 -1.14 -5.80 -5.95
CA SER A 119 -1.90 -4.58 -5.64
C SER A 119 -2.81 -4.16 -6.81
N ASN A 120 -2.34 -4.25 -8.05
CA ASN A 120 -3.15 -3.94 -9.24
C ASN A 120 -4.32 -4.90 -9.44
N ALA A 121 -4.13 -6.18 -9.13
CA ALA A 121 -5.20 -7.16 -9.17
C ALA A 121 -6.28 -6.87 -8.12
N PHE A 122 -5.91 -6.30 -6.97
CA PHE A 122 -6.87 -5.79 -5.99
C PHE A 122 -7.59 -4.54 -6.50
N LEU A 123 -6.86 -3.55 -7.04
CA LEU A 123 -7.47 -2.34 -7.64
C LEU A 123 -8.52 -2.69 -8.70
N SER A 124 -8.27 -3.74 -9.49
CA SER A 124 -9.20 -4.21 -10.53
C SER A 124 -10.50 -4.78 -9.98
N LYS A 125 -10.57 -5.08 -8.67
CA LYS A 125 -11.79 -5.54 -7.97
C LYS A 125 -12.54 -4.41 -7.28
N LEU A 126 -11.97 -3.21 -7.24
CA LEU A 126 -12.66 -2.02 -6.76
C LEU A 126 -13.49 -1.46 -7.91
N ASP A 127 -14.78 -1.25 -7.67
CA ASP A 127 -15.64 -0.54 -8.63
C ASP A 127 -15.54 0.98 -8.42
N ILE A 128 -14.30 1.49 -8.47
CA ILE A 128 -13.98 2.89 -8.26
C ILE A 128 -13.50 3.44 -9.60
N VAL A 129 -14.18 4.47 -10.11
CA VAL A 129 -13.97 5.02 -11.45
C VAL A 129 -12.53 5.45 -11.66
N TRP A 130 -11.94 6.17 -10.70
CA TRP A 130 -10.56 6.64 -10.78
C TRP A 130 -9.51 5.57 -10.44
N ALA A 131 -9.90 4.48 -9.77
CA ALA A 131 -8.98 3.36 -9.52
C ALA A 131 -8.65 2.61 -10.83
N LYS A 132 -9.53 2.68 -11.84
CA LYS A 132 -9.25 2.17 -13.19
C LYS A 132 -8.14 2.97 -13.87
N ASP A 133 -8.05 4.28 -13.63
CA ASP A 133 -6.98 5.14 -14.14
C ASP A 133 -5.63 4.88 -13.45
N MET A 134 -5.64 4.49 -12.15
CA MET A 134 -4.44 4.04 -11.45
C MET A 134 -3.81 2.80 -12.12
N ARG A 135 -4.61 1.92 -12.73
CA ARG A 135 -4.13 0.73 -13.43
C ARG A 135 -3.38 1.09 -14.71
N SER A 136 -3.91 2.01 -15.52
CA SER A 136 -3.33 2.39 -16.83
C SER A 136 -1.97 3.07 -16.73
N SER A 137 -1.61 3.62 -15.57
CA SER A 137 -0.28 4.20 -15.34
C SER A 137 0.81 3.16 -15.03
N THR A 138 0.45 1.86 -14.99
CA THR A 138 1.35 0.75 -14.62
C THR A 138 1.71 -0.21 -15.76
N ASP A 139 1.43 0.16 -17.01
CA ASP A 139 1.73 -0.67 -18.19
C ASP A 139 3.24 -0.98 -18.37
N GLU A 140 3.50 -2.17 -18.90
CA GLU A 140 4.75 -2.96 -18.86
C GLU A 140 6.04 -2.28 -19.39
N ASN A 141 5.94 -1.12 -20.04
CA ASN A 141 7.11 -0.43 -20.59
C ASN A 141 7.89 0.43 -19.57
N ASP A 142 7.33 0.73 -18.40
CA ASP A 142 8.00 1.48 -17.32
C ASP A 142 8.84 0.60 -16.37
N LEU A 143 8.87 -0.72 -16.58
CA LEU A 143 9.66 -1.67 -15.78
C LEU A 143 11.19 -1.46 -15.87
N LYS A 144 11.66 -0.58 -16.76
CA LYS A 144 13.10 -0.31 -16.93
C LYS A 144 13.66 0.78 -16.04
N VAL A 145 12.85 1.61 -15.37
CA VAL A 145 13.38 2.69 -14.54
C VAL A 145 12.53 2.88 -13.29
N THR A 146 13.18 2.79 -12.14
CA THR A 146 12.70 3.05 -10.77
C THR A 146 12.12 1.87 -9.99
N SER A 147 12.84 1.55 -8.92
CA SER A 147 12.70 0.40 -8.04
C SER A 147 11.92 0.74 -6.77
N SER A 148 11.10 1.79 -6.80
CA SER A 148 10.46 2.33 -5.61
C SER A 148 8.99 2.61 -5.90
N PHE A 149 8.10 2.06 -5.06
CA PHE A 149 6.70 2.44 -4.98
C PHE A 149 6.51 3.98 -4.93
N SER A 150 7.52 4.71 -4.44
CA SER A 150 7.61 6.18 -4.42
C SER A 150 7.55 6.86 -5.82
N TYR A 151 8.09 6.25 -6.90
CA TYR A 151 7.99 6.84 -8.25
C TYR A 151 6.60 6.64 -8.87
N LYS A 152 5.96 5.50 -8.59
CA LYS A 152 4.56 5.25 -8.99
C LYS A 152 3.60 6.24 -8.30
N LEU A 153 4.01 6.76 -7.15
CA LEU A 153 3.26 7.74 -6.38
C LEU A 153 3.17 9.12 -7.01
N GLU A 154 4.18 9.57 -7.74
CA GLU A 154 4.13 10.86 -8.46
C GLU A 154 3.01 10.86 -9.51
N LYS A 155 2.84 9.76 -10.26
CA LYS A 155 1.71 9.60 -11.17
C LYS A 155 0.37 9.53 -10.43
N LEU A 156 0.33 8.96 -9.22
CA LEU A 156 -0.86 8.96 -8.38
C LEU A 156 -1.20 10.34 -7.81
N LYS A 157 -0.22 11.21 -7.57
CA LYS A 157 -0.46 12.63 -7.23
C LYS A 157 -1.17 13.36 -8.36
N ASP A 158 -0.83 13.07 -9.61
CA ASP A 158 -1.48 13.69 -10.76
C ASP A 158 -2.93 13.19 -10.94
N VAL A 159 -3.17 11.90 -10.70
CA VAL A 159 -4.54 11.33 -10.64
C VAL A 159 -5.32 11.96 -9.48
N ALA A 160 -4.74 12.05 -8.28
CA ALA A 160 -5.36 12.69 -7.12
C ALA A 160 -5.67 14.17 -7.37
N LYS A 161 -4.76 14.92 -7.99
CA LYS A 161 -4.99 16.32 -8.40
C LYS A 161 -6.13 16.46 -9.41
N LYS A 162 -6.36 15.45 -10.27
CA LYS A 162 -7.48 15.43 -11.20
C LYS A 162 -8.80 15.15 -10.47
N ILE A 163 -8.79 14.19 -9.54
CA ILE A 163 -9.95 13.87 -8.68
C ILE A 163 -10.36 15.08 -7.81
N MET A 164 -9.41 15.84 -7.27
CA MET A 164 -9.68 17.02 -6.42
C MET A 164 -10.15 18.27 -7.18
N LYS A 165 -10.21 18.24 -8.52
CA LYS A 165 -10.64 19.37 -9.36
C LYS A 165 -12.04 19.20 -9.97
N GLU A 166 -12.66 18.04 -9.80
CA GLU A 166 -14.04 17.73 -10.17
C GLU A 166 -14.95 17.81 -8.92
#